data_AF-A0A6I0LPC3-F1
#
_entry.id   AF-A0A6I0LPC3-F1
#
_cell.length_a   1.000
_cell.length_b   1.000
_cell.length_c   1.000
_cell.angle_alpha   90.00
_cell.angle_beta   90.00
_cell.angle_gamma   90.00
#
_symmetry.space_group_name_H-M   'P 1'
#
loop_
_entity.id
_entity.type
_entity.pdbx_description
1 polymer ?
#
loop_
_entity_poly.entity_id
_entity_poly.type
_entity_poly.pdbx_seq_one_letter_code
_entity_poly.pdbx_strand_id
1 'polypeptide(L)'
;MSKIYKKQPLDIVVSGITLRYSMKYNIWVNWAGTRAYRKYNDSSWNRFLQIHTDINGSKFLNVKPKTVQLDEAVADAYNPMPDDGKKYKLVHNDGNLGNCQANNLEWKEVRKYDPLATRRKIGNGLTVTVEGKIFDKGKELPIEKETGDRDTDRMVAISPKVRYRRKNNRWGNYDNKSANIDDLMAKADFVDGDKSKMKRPRVLHKNMNYLDFHADNLEWVEESSPEYQEYMKKKKEDMDKLEKELNRNNPNFKLPDNQ
;
A
#
# COMPACT_ATOMS: atom_id res chain seq x y z
N MET A 1 -33.67 6.15 21.36
CA MET A 1 -33.68 4.77 21.91
C MET A 1 -32.38 4.08 21.51
N SER A 2 -31.41 4.01 22.42
CA SER A 2 -30.18 3.25 22.22
C SER A 2 -30.53 1.77 22.15
N LYS A 3 -30.22 1.11 21.03
CA LYS A 3 -30.32 -0.36 20.95
C LYS A 3 -29.36 -0.93 21.99
N ILE A 4 -29.91 -1.50 23.06
CA ILE A 4 -29.16 -2.32 24.01
C ILE A 4 -28.70 -3.54 23.22
N TYR A 5 -27.49 -3.49 22.66
CA TYR A 5 -26.83 -4.68 22.12
C TYR A 5 -26.53 -5.57 23.32
N LYS A 6 -27.37 -6.58 23.56
CA LYS A 6 -27.01 -7.69 24.46
C LYS A 6 -25.62 -8.16 24.03
N LYS A 7 -24.62 -8.06 24.92
CA LYS A 7 -23.27 -8.59 24.69
C LYS A 7 -23.43 -10.08 24.33
N GLN A 8 -23.32 -10.40 23.05
CA GLN A 8 -23.37 -11.79 22.61
C GLN A 8 -22.07 -12.48 23.07
N PRO A 9 -22.15 -13.73 23.53
CA PRO A 9 -20.95 -14.47 23.90
C PRO A 9 -20.09 -14.68 22.65
N LEU A 10 -18.79 -14.41 22.80
CA LEU A 10 -17.81 -14.56 21.72
C LEU A 10 -17.73 -16.02 21.26
N ASP A 11 -17.72 -16.96 22.21
CA ASP A 11 -17.70 -18.40 21.95
C ASP A 11 -19.00 -19.05 22.45
N ILE A 12 -19.52 -20.02 21.70
CA ILE A 12 -20.66 -20.86 22.07
C ILE A 12 -20.34 -22.33 21.82
N VAL A 13 -21.05 -23.22 22.52
CA VAL A 13 -21.03 -24.65 22.24
C VAL A 13 -22.41 -25.07 21.74
N VAL A 14 -22.47 -25.69 20.56
CA VAL A 14 -23.71 -26.24 19.99
C VAL A 14 -23.43 -27.66 19.56
N SER A 15 -24.21 -28.63 20.07
CA SER A 15 -24.02 -30.06 19.79
C SER A 15 -22.59 -30.55 20.03
N GLY A 16 -21.94 -30.07 21.09
CA GLY A 16 -20.55 -30.41 21.44
C GLY A 16 -19.47 -29.71 20.60
N ILE A 17 -19.84 -28.81 19.68
CA ILE A 17 -18.91 -28.09 18.82
C ILE A 17 -18.73 -26.67 19.32
N THR A 18 -17.49 -26.28 19.63
CA THR A 18 -17.13 -24.90 19.96
C THR A 18 -17.12 -24.05 18.69
N LEU A 19 -17.83 -22.93 18.73
CA LEU A 19 -17.95 -21.98 17.63
C LEU A 19 -17.66 -20.57 18.13
N ARG A 20 -16.89 -19.80 17.37
CA ARG A 20 -16.60 -18.40 17.63
C ARG A 20 -17.41 -17.48 16.74
N TYR A 21 -17.81 -16.34 17.30
CA TYR A 21 -18.63 -15.34 16.65
C TYR A 21 -17.80 -14.47 15.69
N SER A 22 -18.21 -14.44 14.42
CA SER A 22 -17.81 -13.41 13.45
C SER A 22 -18.72 -12.20 13.61
N MET A 23 -18.16 -11.08 14.04
CA MET A 23 -18.93 -9.84 14.24
C MET A 23 -19.38 -9.24 12.92
N LYS A 24 -18.56 -9.33 11.88
CA LYS A 24 -18.86 -8.74 10.56
C LYS A 24 -20.04 -9.43 9.89
N TYR A 25 -20.13 -10.75 10.01
CA TYR A 25 -21.14 -11.55 9.30
C TYR A 25 -22.30 -12.01 10.19
N ASN A 26 -22.22 -11.82 11.51
CA ASN A 26 -23.22 -12.26 12.49
C ASN A 26 -23.51 -13.78 12.37
N ILE A 27 -22.44 -14.56 12.35
CA ILE A 27 -22.43 -16.03 12.21
C ILE A 27 -21.38 -16.58 13.18
N TRP A 28 -21.67 -17.75 13.77
CA TRP A 28 -20.71 -18.50 14.56
C TRP A 28 -20.07 -19.59 13.70
N VAL A 29 -18.75 -19.72 13.74
CA VAL A 29 -17.98 -20.69 12.94
C VAL A 29 -16.98 -21.44 13.81
N ASN A 30 -16.64 -22.68 13.46
CA ASN A 30 -15.59 -23.41 14.17
C ASN A 30 -14.20 -23.09 13.60
N TRP A 31 -13.17 -23.30 14.42
CA TRP A 31 -11.77 -23.10 14.05
C TRP A 31 -11.35 -23.89 12.80
N ALA A 32 -11.91 -25.09 12.60
CA ALA A 32 -11.61 -25.94 11.45
C ALA A 32 -12.25 -25.46 10.13
N GLY A 33 -13.14 -24.47 10.16
CA GLY A 33 -13.83 -23.99 8.95
C GLY A 33 -14.72 -25.05 8.29
N THR A 34 -15.36 -25.89 9.11
CA THR A 34 -16.24 -27.00 8.66
C THR A 34 -17.66 -26.92 9.21
N ARG A 35 -17.93 -25.97 10.11
CA ARG A 35 -19.24 -25.76 10.74
C ARG A 35 -19.51 -24.28 10.86
N ALA A 36 -20.72 -23.88 10.49
CA ALA A 36 -21.24 -22.52 10.66
C ALA A 36 -22.65 -22.60 11.26
N TYR A 37 -22.99 -21.67 12.15
CA TYR A 37 -24.25 -21.64 12.90
C TYR A 37 -24.75 -20.20 12.98
N ARG A 38 -26.06 -20.01 12.87
CA ARG A 38 -26.67 -18.68 13.00
C ARG A 38 -27.72 -18.68 14.09
N LYS A 39 -27.65 -17.65 14.95
CA LYS A 39 -28.73 -17.31 15.87
C LYS A 39 -29.61 -16.23 15.25
N TYR A 40 -30.91 -16.44 15.32
CA TYR A 40 -31.95 -15.51 14.92
C TYR A 40 -32.66 -14.98 16.17
N ASN A 41 -33.49 -13.95 15.99
CA ASN A 41 -34.30 -13.42 17.09
C ASN A 41 -35.28 -14.47 17.62
N ASP A 42 -35.87 -15.25 16.72
CA ASP A 42 -36.66 -16.43 17.04
C ASP A 42 -35.73 -17.64 17.12
N SER A 43 -35.62 -18.22 18.31
CA SER A 43 -34.70 -19.33 18.59
C SER A 43 -35.04 -20.61 17.82
N SER A 44 -36.29 -20.78 17.36
CA SER A 44 -36.71 -21.93 16.55
C SER A 44 -36.03 -21.97 15.17
N TRP A 45 -35.50 -20.84 14.70
CA TRP A 45 -34.78 -20.72 13.44
C TRP A 45 -33.27 -20.95 13.59
N ASN A 46 -32.77 -21.05 14.83
CA ASN A 46 -31.35 -21.24 15.07
C ASN A 46 -30.93 -22.60 14.51
N ARG A 47 -29.91 -22.60 13.65
CA ARG A 47 -29.49 -23.82 12.97
C ARG A 47 -28.06 -23.72 12.48
N PHE A 48 -27.48 -24.89 12.25
CA PHE A 48 -26.29 -24.99 11.42
C PHE A 48 -26.63 -24.59 9.98
N LEU A 49 -25.76 -23.78 9.39
CA LEU A 49 -25.85 -23.36 8.01
C LEU A 49 -25.21 -24.42 7.12
N GLN A 50 -25.81 -24.61 5.94
CA GLN A 50 -25.23 -25.45 4.91
C GLN A 50 -24.02 -24.74 4.30
N ILE A 51 -22.90 -25.46 4.22
CA ILE A 51 -21.71 -25.02 3.51
C ILE A 51 -21.79 -25.56 2.09
N HIS A 52 -21.66 -24.67 1.13
CA HIS A 52 -21.60 -24.99 -0.29
C HIS A 52 -20.17 -24.84 -0.79
N THR A 53 -19.84 -25.53 -1.87
CA THR A 53 -18.54 -25.46 -2.54
C THR A 53 -18.73 -24.95 -3.95
N ASP A 54 -17.95 -23.95 -4.33
CA ASP A 54 -17.93 -23.37 -5.67
C ASP A 54 -17.02 -24.19 -6.60
N ILE A 55 -17.10 -23.92 -7.91
CA ILE A 55 -16.36 -24.65 -8.97
C ILE A 55 -14.84 -24.56 -8.76
N ASN A 56 -14.35 -23.44 -8.22
CA ASN A 56 -12.93 -23.24 -7.90
C ASN A 56 -12.49 -23.89 -6.57
N GLY A 57 -13.38 -24.61 -5.89
CA GLY A 57 -13.13 -25.26 -4.60
C GLY A 57 -13.35 -24.38 -3.37
N SER A 58 -13.64 -23.09 -3.51
CA SER A 58 -13.95 -22.22 -2.37
C SER A 58 -15.25 -22.61 -1.69
N LYS A 59 -15.39 -22.27 -0.40
CA LYS A 59 -16.59 -22.59 0.38
C LYS A 59 -17.36 -21.34 0.75
N PHE A 60 -18.69 -21.41 0.67
CA PHE A 60 -19.56 -20.29 1.00
C PHE A 60 -20.83 -20.73 1.73
N LEU A 61 -21.46 -19.75 2.40
CA LEU A 61 -22.71 -19.86 3.12
C LEU A 61 -23.77 -19.05 2.38
N ASN A 62 -24.85 -19.70 1.94
CA ASN A 62 -25.98 -19.00 1.33
C ASN A 62 -26.88 -18.40 2.42
N VAL A 63 -26.52 -17.19 2.87
CA VAL A 63 -27.26 -16.45 3.89
C VAL A 63 -27.85 -15.16 3.31
N LYS A 64 -29.03 -14.77 3.77
CA LYS A 64 -29.60 -13.46 3.42
C LYS A 64 -28.99 -12.37 4.33
N PRO A 65 -28.76 -11.14 3.79
CA PRO A 65 -29.10 -10.67 2.43
C PRO A 65 -28.04 -10.98 1.36
N LYS A 66 -26.84 -11.42 1.73
CA LYS A 66 -25.72 -11.66 0.81
C LYS A 66 -24.98 -12.92 1.21
N THR A 67 -24.59 -13.72 0.22
CA THR A 67 -23.69 -14.86 0.39
C THR A 67 -22.43 -14.44 1.14
N VAL A 68 -21.99 -15.28 2.07
CA VAL A 68 -20.77 -15.05 2.87
C VAL A 68 -19.76 -16.14 2.51
N GLN A 69 -18.53 -15.74 2.18
CA GLN A 69 -17.44 -16.69 2.00
C GLN A 69 -17.03 -17.26 3.37
N LEU A 70 -16.83 -18.57 3.43
CA LEU A 70 -16.61 -19.26 4.71
C LEU A 70 -15.26 -18.91 5.31
N ASP A 71 -14.22 -18.79 4.47
CA ASP A 71 -12.88 -18.35 4.87
C ASP A 71 -12.90 -16.94 5.49
N GLU A 72 -13.61 -15.99 4.90
CA GLU A 72 -13.76 -14.64 5.45
C GLU A 72 -14.44 -14.66 6.83
N ALA A 73 -15.45 -15.51 7.02
CA ALA A 73 -16.12 -15.64 8.32
C ALA A 73 -15.22 -16.28 9.38
N VAL A 74 -14.43 -17.29 9.01
CA VAL A 74 -13.45 -17.92 9.91
C VAL A 74 -12.32 -16.95 10.26
N ALA A 75 -11.79 -16.22 9.27
CA ALA A 75 -10.77 -15.21 9.48
C ALA A 75 -11.28 -14.09 10.39
N ASP A 76 -12.47 -13.53 10.14
CA ASP A 76 -13.07 -12.51 11.02
C ASP A 76 -13.22 -12.99 12.47
N ALA A 77 -13.56 -14.27 12.68
CA ALA A 77 -13.74 -14.84 14.02
C ALA A 77 -12.41 -15.12 14.75
N TYR A 78 -11.39 -15.66 14.06
CA TYR A 78 -10.17 -16.17 14.71
C TYR A 78 -8.91 -15.36 14.44
N ASN A 79 -8.77 -14.80 13.24
CA ASN A 79 -7.64 -14.01 12.77
C ASN A 79 -8.16 -12.71 12.14
N PRO A 80 -8.78 -11.79 12.91
CA PRO A 80 -9.41 -10.60 12.34
C PRO A 80 -8.38 -9.75 11.58
N MET A 81 -8.83 -9.13 10.49
CA MET A 81 -7.99 -8.24 9.69
C MET A 81 -7.44 -7.11 10.55
N PRO A 82 -6.13 -6.77 10.47
CA PRO A 82 -5.58 -5.64 11.19
C PRO A 82 -6.33 -4.33 10.89
N ASP A 83 -6.62 -3.54 11.94
CA ASP A 83 -7.24 -2.22 11.82
C ASP A 83 -6.18 -1.11 11.93
N ASP A 84 -5.24 -1.12 10.98
CA ASP A 84 -4.12 -0.17 10.91
C ASP A 84 -4.28 0.84 9.75
N GLY A 85 -5.28 0.66 8.88
CA GLY A 85 -5.52 1.49 7.69
C GLY A 85 -4.84 0.97 6.41
N LYS A 86 -4.07 -0.12 6.50
CA LYS A 86 -3.48 -0.79 5.32
C LYS A 86 -4.54 -1.65 4.62
N LYS A 87 -4.30 -1.99 3.36
CA LYS A 87 -5.15 -2.93 2.64
C LYS A 87 -4.60 -4.33 2.81
N TYR A 88 -5.50 -5.29 3.01
CA TYR A 88 -5.15 -6.70 3.12
C TYR A 88 -5.99 -7.53 2.16
N LYS A 89 -5.44 -8.67 1.75
CA LYS A 89 -6.16 -9.75 1.09
C LYS A 89 -6.04 -11.00 1.93
N LEU A 90 -7.15 -11.73 2.08
CA LEU A 90 -7.15 -13.04 2.72
C LEU A 90 -6.53 -14.08 1.79
N VAL A 91 -5.60 -14.89 2.30
CA VAL A 91 -4.86 -15.89 1.54
C VAL A 91 -4.92 -17.24 2.25
N HIS A 92 -5.00 -18.31 1.46
CA HIS A 92 -4.89 -19.69 1.92
C HIS A 92 -3.44 -20.13 1.75
N ASN A 93 -2.76 -20.48 2.85
CA ASN A 93 -1.32 -20.75 2.85
C ASN A 93 -0.94 -22.01 2.06
N ASP A 94 -1.83 -22.99 1.99
CA ASP A 94 -1.68 -24.21 1.19
C ASP A 94 -2.17 -24.08 -0.27
N GLY A 95 -2.68 -22.91 -0.66
CA GLY A 95 -3.27 -22.66 -1.98
C GLY A 95 -4.61 -23.36 -2.23
N ASN A 96 -5.15 -24.10 -1.26
CA ASN A 96 -6.42 -24.81 -1.39
C ASN A 96 -7.57 -23.97 -0.83
N LEU A 97 -8.36 -23.36 -1.72
CA LEU A 97 -9.50 -22.50 -1.35
C LEU A 97 -10.58 -23.20 -0.52
N GLY A 98 -10.61 -24.54 -0.51
CA GLY A 98 -11.52 -25.33 0.32
C GLY A 98 -11.04 -25.53 1.76
N ASN A 99 -9.79 -25.22 2.08
CA ASN A 99 -9.21 -25.37 3.42
C ASN A 99 -9.36 -24.08 4.24
N CYS A 100 -10.57 -23.85 4.75
CA CYS A 100 -10.90 -22.68 5.56
C CYS A 100 -10.48 -22.79 7.04
N GLN A 101 -9.55 -23.68 7.40
CA GLN A 101 -9.08 -23.79 8.79
C GLN A 101 -8.33 -22.51 9.20
N ALA A 102 -8.59 -21.98 10.39
CA ALA A 102 -8.13 -20.65 10.78
C ALA A 102 -6.60 -20.46 10.65
N ASN A 103 -5.77 -21.44 11.01
CA ASN A 103 -4.32 -21.33 10.87
C ASN A 103 -3.79 -21.45 9.42
N ASN A 104 -4.64 -21.87 8.47
CA ASN A 104 -4.32 -21.84 7.04
C ASN A 104 -4.62 -20.48 6.42
N LEU A 105 -5.34 -19.61 7.14
CA LEU A 105 -5.81 -18.32 6.65
C LEU A 105 -4.97 -17.17 7.20
N GLU A 106 -4.44 -16.35 6.31
CA GLU A 106 -3.60 -15.20 6.64
C GLU A 106 -4.05 -13.94 5.89
N TRP A 107 -4.09 -12.80 6.58
CA TRP A 107 -4.22 -11.50 5.94
C TRP A 107 -2.86 -11.02 5.48
N LYS A 108 -2.63 -11.04 4.16
CA LYS A 108 -1.41 -10.45 3.59
C LYS A 108 -1.67 -9.02 3.19
N GLU A 109 -0.79 -8.12 3.64
CA GLU A 109 -0.81 -6.73 3.21
C GLU A 109 -0.70 -6.69 1.69
N VAL A 110 -1.63 -5.99 1.05
CA VAL A 110 -1.62 -5.75 -0.38
C VAL A 110 -1.55 -4.26 -0.61
N ARG A 111 -0.84 -3.88 -1.67
CA ARG A 111 -0.84 -2.50 -2.13
C ARG A 111 -2.28 -2.06 -2.38
N LYS A 112 -2.52 -0.76 -2.24
CA LYS A 112 -3.84 -0.17 -2.43
C LYS A 112 -4.41 -0.36 -3.86
N TYR A 113 -3.62 -0.91 -4.79
CA TYR A 113 -3.89 -1.07 -6.22
C TYR A 113 -3.61 -2.50 -6.69
N ASP A 114 -4.10 -2.84 -7.89
CA ASP A 114 -3.90 -4.16 -8.51
C ASP A 114 -2.41 -4.57 -8.39
N PRO A 115 -2.08 -5.67 -7.69
CA PRO A 115 -0.70 -6.11 -7.51
C PRO A 115 0.07 -6.31 -8.81
N LEU A 116 -0.65 -6.54 -9.92
CA LEU A 116 -0.09 -6.76 -11.25
C LEU A 116 0.04 -5.46 -12.07
N ALA A 117 -0.47 -4.32 -11.58
CA ALA A 117 -0.37 -3.06 -12.30
C ALA A 117 1.06 -2.52 -12.27
N THR A 118 1.78 -2.73 -13.37
CA THR A 118 3.17 -2.27 -13.51
C THR A 118 3.28 -0.84 -14.03
N ARG A 119 2.17 -0.23 -14.50
CA ARG A 119 2.12 1.12 -15.09
C ARG A 119 0.80 1.83 -14.80
N ARG A 120 0.84 3.15 -14.56
CA ARG A 120 -0.35 3.98 -14.33
C ARG A 120 -0.25 5.35 -14.96
N LYS A 121 -1.32 5.76 -15.65
CA LYS A 121 -1.48 7.12 -16.16
C LYS A 121 -2.05 8.01 -15.06
N ILE A 122 -1.37 9.12 -14.77
CA ILE A 122 -1.79 10.12 -13.78
C ILE A 122 -2.45 11.32 -14.47
N GLY A 123 -3.18 12.14 -13.70
CA GLY A 123 -4.06 13.20 -14.24
C GLY A 123 -3.39 14.25 -15.12
N ASN A 124 -2.07 14.45 -15.03
CA ASN A 124 -1.32 15.38 -15.90
C ASN A 124 -0.88 14.74 -17.24
N GLY A 125 -1.33 13.52 -17.53
CA GLY A 125 -1.07 12.78 -18.76
C GLY A 125 0.22 11.98 -18.78
N LEU A 126 1.06 12.04 -17.72
CA LEU A 126 2.23 11.19 -17.59
C LEU A 126 1.82 9.76 -17.22
N THR A 127 2.67 8.80 -17.58
CA THR A 127 2.56 7.41 -17.13
C THR A 127 3.76 7.07 -16.26
N VAL A 128 3.50 6.49 -15.10
CA VAL A 128 4.51 6.10 -14.10
C VAL A 128 4.53 4.58 -14.02
N THR A 129 5.71 3.98 -13.87
CA THR A 129 5.84 2.53 -13.70
C THR A 129 6.19 2.14 -12.28
N VAL A 130 6.00 0.87 -11.94
CA VAL A 130 6.44 0.28 -10.66
C VAL A 130 7.95 0.41 -10.42
N GLU A 131 8.75 0.50 -11.48
CA GLU A 131 10.21 0.69 -11.43
C GLU A 131 10.63 2.17 -11.29
N GLY A 132 9.69 3.11 -11.22
CA GLY A 132 10.00 4.54 -11.15
C GLY A 132 10.28 5.23 -12.49
N LYS A 133 10.15 4.53 -13.63
CA LYS A 133 10.24 5.14 -14.97
C LYS A 133 9.02 6.01 -15.26
N ILE A 134 9.25 7.16 -15.90
CA ILE A 134 8.21 8.13 -16.26
C ILE A 134 8.13 8.27 -17.77
N PHE A 135 6.93 8.18 -18.31
CA PHE A 135 6.66 8.29 -19.74
C PHE A 135 5.73 9.47 -20.02
N ASP A 136 6.04 10.23 -21.07
CA ASP A 136 5.16 11.23 -21.65
C ASP A 136 4.83 10.86 -23.10
N LYS A 137 3.54 10.66 -23.40
CA LYS A 137 3.07 10.24 -24.73
C LYS A 137 3.83 9.01 -25.30
N GLY A 138 4.14 8.06 -24.42
CA GLY A 138 4.85 6.83 -24.78
C GLY A 138 6.37 6.93 -24.84
N LYS A 139 6.96 8.12 -24.66
CA LYS A 139 8.41 8.31 -24.59
C LYS A 139 8.87 8.38 -23.14
N GLU A 140 9.89 7.61 -22.79
CA GLU A 140 10.53 7.68 -21.48
C GLU A 140 11.22 9.04 -21.30
N LEU A 141 10.99 9.68 -20.16
CA LEU A 141 11.64 10.94 -19.80
C LEU A 141 12.93 10.65 -19.03
N PRO A 142 14.03 11.33 -19.35
CA PRO A 142 15.26 11.20 -18.56
C PRO A 142 15.04 11.74 -17.15
N ILE A 143 15.52 11.01 -16.16
CA ILE A 143 15.53 11.44 -14.77
C ILE A 143 16.77 12.32 -14.57
N GLU A 144 16.54 13.59 -14.25
CA GLU A 144 17.59 14.55 -13.90
C GLU A 144 17.93 14.41 -12.40
N LYS A 145 19.18 14.09 -12.10
CA LYS A 145 19.73 14.00 -10.74
C LYS A 145 20.75 15.11 -10.41
N GLU A 146 21.08 15.92 -11.40
CA GLU A 146 22.05 17.01 -11.30
C GLU A 146 21.67 18.17 -12.25
N THR A 147 22.19 19.35 -11.98
CA THR A 147 22.03 20.54 -12.84
C THR A 147 23.28 21.41 -12.81
N GLY A 148 23.59 22.09 -13.91
CA GLY A 148 24.64 23.11 -13.91
C GLY A 148 24.17 24.43 -13.32
N ASP A 149 25.04 25.09 -12.56
CA ASP A 149 24.95 26.46 -12.08
C ASP A 149 25.91 27.30 -12.94
N ARG A 150 25.33 28.11 -13.84
CA ARG A 150 26.07 28.86 -14.85
C ARG A 150 26.93 29.97 -14.25
N ASP A 151 26.54 30.51 -13.10
CA ASP A 151 27.22 31.65 -12.51
C ASP A 151 28.51 31.23 -11.81
N THR A 152 28.52 30.03 -11.25
CA THR A 152 29.68 29.45 -10.54
C THR A 152 30.41 28.38 -11.35
N ASP A 153 29.94 28.10 -12.57
CA ASP A 153 30.41 27.06 -13.48
C ASP A 153 30.55 25.69 -12.78
N ARG A 154 29.63 25.38 -11.86
CA ARG A 154 29.64 24.14 -11.06
C ARG A 154 28.41 23.28 -11.37
N MET A 155 28.57 21.98 -11.20
CA MET A 155 27.45 21.03 -11.20
C MET A 155 26.90 20.89 -9.78
N VAL A 156 25.58 20.78 -9.63
CA VAL A 156 24.91 20.64 -8.33
C VAL A 156 24.04 19.40 -8.37
N ALA A 157 24.19 18.53 -7.36
CA ALA A 157 23.31 17.39 -7.18
C ALA A 157 21.91 17.87 -6.76
N ILE A 158 20.86 17.28 -7.33
CA ILE A 158 19.47 17.68 -7.04
C ILE A 158 18.63 16.47 -6.67
N SER A 159 17.51 16.73 -5.99
CA SER A 159 16.47 15.70 -5.86
C SER A 159 15.98 15.27 -7.25
N PRO A 160 15.88 13.96 -7.52
CA PRO A 160 15.57 13.46 -8.85
C PRO A 160 14.22 13.96 -9.35
N LYS A 161 14.22 14.46 -10.59
CA LYS A 161 13.03 15.01 -11.24
C LYS A 161 13.03 14.72 -12.72
N VAL A 162 11.85 14.81 -13.34
CA VAL A 162 11.71 14.80 -14.81
C VAL A 162 11.23 16.15 -15.30
N ARG A 163 11.66 16.53 -16.51
CA ARG A 163 11.13 17.69 -17.23
C ARG A 163 10.23 17.26 -18.37
N TYR A 164 9.14 17.98 -18.57
CA TYR A 164 8.18 17.73 -19.64
C TYR A 164 7.49 19.02 -20.07
N ARG A 165 6.90 19.04 -21.27
CA ARG A 165 6.16 20.19 -21.79
C ARG A 165 4.66 19.99 -21.73
N ARG A 166 3.94 21.03 -21.33
CA ARG A 166 2.46 21.07 -21.36
C ARG A 166 1.98 22.37 -21.93
N LYS A 167 0.89 22.31 -22.68
CA LYS A 167 0.22 23.50 -23.20
C LYS A 167 -0.42 24.24 -22.02
N ASN A 168 -0.18 25.52 -21.94
CA ASN A 168 -0.79 26.41 -20.97
C ASN A 168 -2.19 26.76 -21.46
N ASN A 169 -3.22 26.44 -20.66
CA ASN A 169 -4.61 26.67 -21.04
C ASN A 169 -4.98 28.16 -21.11
N ARG A 170 -4.19 29.06 -20.50
CA ARG A 170 -4.48 30.50 -20.46
C ARG A 170 -3.90 31.28 -21.64
N TRP A 171 -2.72 30.89 -22.13
CA TRP A 171 -2.02 31.62 -23.20
C TRP A 171 -1.72 30.78 -24.44
N GLY A 172 -2.07 29.48 -24.44
CA GLY A 172 -1.87 28.59 -25.60
C GLY A 172 -0.42 28.16 -25.84
N ASN A 173 0.56 28.76 -25.18
CA ASN A 173 1.99 28.43 -25.29
C ASN A 173 2.35 27.15 -24.53
N TYR A 174 3.50 26.56 -24.84
CA TYR A 174 4.02 25.40 -24.11
C TYR A 174 4.96 25.83 -23.00
N ASP A 175 4.66 25.43 -21.77
CA ASP A 175 5.52 25.64 -20.61
C ASP A 175 6.39 24.40 -20.38
N ASN A 176 7.66 24.63 -20.00
CA ASN A 176 8.48 23.60 -19.37
C ASN A 176 7.99 23.40 -17.93
N LYS A 177 7.65 22.16 -17.57
CA LYS A 177 7.29 21.75 -16.22
C LYS A 177 8.32 20.76 -15.71
N SER A 178 8.49 20.71 -14.40
CA SER A 178 9.26 19.67 -13.71
C SER A 178 8.43 19.03 -12.61
N ALA A 179 8.70 17.78 -12.30
CA ALA A 179 8.10 17.08 -11.16
C ALA A 179 9.11 16.12 -10.53
N ASN A 180 9.15 16.08 -9.20
CA ASN A 180 9.99 15.13 -8.47
C ASN A 180 9.46 13.72 -8.65
N ILE A 181 10.34 12.73 -8.69
CA ILE A 181 9.93 11.33 -8.89
C ILE A 181 9.09 10.82 -7.72
N ASP A 182 9.46 11.13 -6.48
CA ASP A 182 8.67 10.76 -5.28
C ASP A 182 7.22 11.24 -5.37
N ASP A 183 7.00 12.48 -5.81
CA ASP A 183 5.66 13.05 -5.98
C ASP A 183 4.88 12.33 -7.09
N LEU A 184 5.56 11.90 -8.15
CA LEU A 184 4.96 11.15 -9.25
C LEU A 184 4.62 9.72 -8.82
N MET A 185 5.50 9.04 -8.09
CA MET A 185 5.25 7.73 -7.50
C MET A 185 4.08 7.78 -6.53
N ALA A 186 4.02 8.81 -5.68
CA ALA A 186 2.90 9.06 -4.78
C ALA A 186 1.57 9.31 -5.53
N LYS A 187 1.57 10.12 -6.58
CA LYS A 187 0.37 10.40 -7.41
C LYS A 187 -0.06 9.19 -8.23
N ALA A 188 0.90 8.40 -8.66
CA ALA A 188 0.69 7.11 -9.29
C ALA A 188 0.49 6.00 -8.27
N ASP A 189 0.37 6.36 -6.98
CA ASP A 189 -0.19 5.49 -5.97
C ASP A 189 0.72 4.25 -5.73
N PHE A 190 2.02 4.38 -6.02
CA PHE A 190 3.05 3.35 -5.89
C PHE A 190 3.90 3.49 -4.61
N VAL A 191 3.40 4.23 -3.62
CA VAL A 191 4.03 4.36 -2.30
C VAL A 191 3.19 3.61 -1.28
N ASP A 192 3.82 2.71 -0.54
CA ASP A 192 3.16 1.82 0.40
C ASP A 192 2.71 2.53 1.69
N GLY A 193 1.72 1.96 2.38
CA GLY A 193 1.16 2.51 3.62
C GLY A 193 0.04 3.54 3.45
N ASP A 194 -0.57 3.94 4.57
CA ASP A 194 -1.66 4.92 4.61
C ASP A 194 -1.22 6.25 5.23
N LYS A 195 -1.18 7.31 4.40
CA LYS A 195 -0.86 8.66 4.84
C LYS A 195 -2.04 9.43 5.45
N SER A 196 -3.26 8.88 5.44
CA SER A 196 -4.48 9.62 5.84
C SER A 196 -4.46 10.09 7.30
N LYS A 197 -3.78 9.34 8.17
CA LYS A 197 -3.64 9.62 9.60
C LYS A 197 -2.36 10.41 9.95
N MET A 198 -1.48 10.66 8.98
CA MET A 198 -0.19 11.35 9.19
C MET A 198 -0.38 12.87 9.17
N LYS A 199 0.41 13.60 9.96
CA LYS A 199 0.38 15.07 10.00
C LYS A 199 1.20 15.66 8.85
N ARG A 200 2.40 15.15 8.64
CA ARG A 200 3.35 15.59 7.60
C ARG A 200 3.93 14.36 6.89
N PRO A 201 3.15 13.71 6.02
CA PRO A 201 3.59 12.50 5.34
C PRO A 201 4.72 12.78 4.35
N ARG A 202 5.73 11.91 4.36
CA ARG A 202 6.87 11.91 3.44
C ARG A 202 7.10 10.51 2.88
N VAL A 203 7.74 10.46 1.71
CA VAL A 203 8.13 9.20 1.06
C VAL A 203 9.51 8.79 1.56
N LEU A 204 9.59 7.63 2.19
CA LEU A 204 10.84 7.00 2.61
C LEU A 204 11.25 5.95 1.57
N HIS A 205 12.55 5.93 1.28
CA HIS A 205 13.21 4.87 0.51
C HIS A 205 13.81 3.88 1.52
N LYS A 206 13.22 2.70 1.66
CA LYS A 206 13.54 1.73 2.72
C LYS A 206 15.00 1.28 2.71
N ASN A 207 15.60 1.15 1.53
CA ASN A 207 17.01 0.81 1.38
C ASN A 207 17.98 2.01 1.53
N MET A 208 17.46 3.19 1.89
CA MET A 208 18.18 4.45 2.03
C MET A 208 18.84 4.97 0.73
N ASN A 209 18.49 4.42 -0.43
CA ASN A 209 18.98 4.87 -1.73
C ASN A 209 17.92 5.76 -2.40
N TYR A 210 18.13 7.07 -2.39
CA TYR A 210 17.19 8.06 -2.95
C TYR A 210 17.02 8.00 -4.49
N LEU A 211 17.78 7.14 -5.17
CA LEU A 211 17.68 6.87 -6.61
C LEU A 211 16.90 5.57 -6.92
N ASP A 212 16.56 4.76 -5.91
CA ASP A 212 15.79 3.52 -6.09
C ASP A 212 14.29 3.75 -5.90
N PHE A 213 13.63 4.05 -7.00
CA PHE A 213 12.19 4.32 -7.06
C PHE A 213 11.35 3.06 -7.30
N HIS A 214 11.85 1.85 -7.02
CA HIS A 214 10.98 0.68 -7.10
C HIS A 214 9.85 0.80 -6.06
N ALA A 215 8.60 0.53 -6.43
CA ALA A 215 7.47 0.69 -5.54
C ALA A 215 7.58 -0.14 -4.24
N ASP A 216 8.24 -1.30 -4.28
CA ASP A 216 8.53 -2.10 -3.07
C ASP A 216 9.51 -1.42 -2.12
N ASN A 217 10.26 -0.42 -2.58
CA ASN A 217 11.20 0.33 -1.77
C ASN A 217 10.57 1.58 -1.13
N LEU A 218 9.37 1.99 -1.57
CA LEU A 218 8.77 3.27 -1.17
C LEU A 218 7.65 3.09 -0.16
N GLU A 219 7.69 3.86 0.94
CA GLU A 219 6.63 3.86 1.95
C GLU A 219 6.32 5.26 2.49
N TRP A 220 5.10 5.46 2.98
CA TRP A 220 4.70 6.66 3.69
C TRP A 220 5.16 6.60 5.14
N VAL A 221 5.83 7.65 5.60
CA VAL A 221 6.22 7.85 7.00
C VAL A 221 5.94 9.29 7.44
N GLU A 222 5.87 9.51 8.74
CA GLU A 222 5.82 10.87 9.29
C GLU A 222 7.19 11.55 9.14
N GLU A 223 7.21 12.83 8.77
CA GLU A 223 8.45 13.59 8.63
C GLU A 223 9.31 13.56 9.91
N SER A 224 8.68 13.50 11.09
CA SER A 224 9.40 13.42 12.38
C SER A 224 9.86 12.01 12.77
N SER A 225 9.64 10.98 11.94
CA SER A 225 10.07 9.62 12.25
C SER A 225 11.60 9.51 12.26
N PRO A 226 12.20 8.75 13.20
CA PRO A 226 13.65 8.54 13.23
C PRO A 226 14.21 8.01 11.91
N GLU A 227 13.51 7.08 11.28
CA GLU A 227 13.92 6.43 10.02
C GLU A 227 13.98 7.44 8.88
N TYR A 228 13.00 8.35 8.79
CA TYR A 228 13.01 9.41 7.79
C TYR A 228 14.13 10.43 8.01
N GLN A 229 14.42 10.77 9.27
CA GLN A 229 15.52 11.69 9.59
C GLN A 229 16.88 11.08 9.23
N GLU A 230 17.07 9.79 9.49
CA GLU A 230 18.27 9.05 9.07
C GLU A 230 18.39 8.99 7.54
N TYR A 231 17.30 8.68 6.85
CA TYR A 231 17.25 8.71 5.39
C TYR A 231 17.63 10.08 4.82
N MET A 232 17.10 11.18 5.38
CA MET A 232 17.41 12.52 4.91
C MET A 232 18.89 12.89 5.10
N LYS A 233 19.51 12.41 6.19
CA LYS A 233 20.95 12.56 6.42
C LYS A 233 21.75 11.81 5.35
N LYS A 234 21.44 10.54 5.13
CA LYS A 234 22.12 9.71 4.13
C LYS A 234 21.94 10.23 2.70
N LYS A 235 20.72 10.64 2.34
CA LYS A 235 20.43 11.29 1.06
C LYS A 235 21.29 12.54 0.86
N LYS A 236 21.49 13.35 1.90
CA LYS A 236 22.37 14.52 1.83
C LYS A 236 23.83 14.11 1.59
N GLU A 237 24.33 13.14 2.34
CA GLU A 237 25.70 12.62 2.19
C GLU A 237 25.96 12.07 0.77
N ASP A 238 25.00 11.31 0.21
CA ASP A 238 25.10 10.76 -1.14
C ASP A 238 25.08 11.87 -2.22
N MET A 239 24.24 12.89 -2.06
CA MET A 239 24.20 14.06 -2.96
C MET A 239 25.49 14.88 -2.87
N ASP A 240 26.02 15.11 -1.66
CA ASP A 240 27.28 15.83 -1.45
C ASP A 240 28.45 15.07 -2.10
N LYS A 241 28.44 13.73 -2.02
CA LYS A 241 29.43 12.88 -2.70
C LYS A 241 29.32 13.00 -4.22
N LEU A 242 28.11 12.93 -4.76
CA LEU A 242 27.87 13.10 -6.20
C LEU A 242 28.34 14.48 -6.69
N GLU A 243 28.05 15.54 -5.94
CA GLU A 243 28.48 16.90 -6.29
C GLU A 243 30.01 17.04 -6.32
N LYS A 244 30.72 16.43 -5.36
CA LYS A 244 32.19 16.37 -5.37
C LYS A 244 32.73 15.61 -6.59
N GLU A 245 32.09 14.50 -6.96
CA GLU A 245 32.50 13.71 -8.12
C GLU A 245 32.29 14.48 -9.43
N LEU A 246 31.15 15.16 -9.59
CA LEU A 246 30.83 15.96 -10.78
C LEU A 246 31.79 17.15 -10.96
N ASN A 247 32.27 17.74 -9.87
CA ASN A 247 33.16 18.89 -9.90
C ASN A 247 34.64 18.56 -9.67
N ARG A 248 35.03 17.28 -9.70
CA ARG A 248 36.40 16.85 -9.37
C ARG A 248 37.50 17.56 -10.17
N ASN A 249 37.20 17.93 -11.41
CA ASN A 249 38.13 18.62 -12.32
C ASN A 249 37.85 20.11 -12.46
N ASN A 250 36.94 20.67 -11.65
CA ASN A 250 36.56 22.07 -11.73
C ASN A 250 37.51 22.93 -10.89
N PRO A 251 38.33 23.80 -11.51
CA PRO A 251 39.31 24.62 -10.78
C PRO A 251 38.66 25.66 -9.85
N ASN A 252 37.37 25.96 -10.03
CA ASN A 252 36.61 26.92 -9.22
C ASN A 252 35.85 26.26 -8.05
N PHE A 253 35.86 24.93 -7.96
CA PHE A 253 35.15 24.22 -6.90
C PHE A 253 35.98 24.17 -5.61
N LYS A 254 35.64 25.03 -4.65
CA LYS A 254 36.18 24.98 -3.29
C LYS A 254 35.25 24.14 -2.42
N LEU A 255 35.79 23.08 -1.81
CA LEU A 255 35.10 22.39 -0.73
C LEU A 255 34.88 23.40 0.41
N PRO A 256 33.70 23.43 1.06
CA PRO A 256 33.54 24.21 2.27
C PRO A 256 34.56 23.73 3.30
N ASP A 257 35.27 24.65 3.94
CA ASP A 257 36.13 24.36 5.08
C ASP A 257 35.25 23.69 6.15
N ASN A 258 35.63 22.47 6.54
CA ASN A 258 34.85 21.60 7.43
C ASN A 258 34.25 22.37 8.63
N GLN A 259 32.91 22.30 8.78
CA GLN A 259 32.20 22.60 10.03
C GLN A 259 31.87 21.29 10.75
#